data_AF-A0A2R8A8U2-F1
#
_entry.id   AF-A0A2R8A8U2-F1
#
_cell.length_a   1.000
_cell.length_b   1.000
_cell.length_c   1.000
_cell.angle_alpha   90.00
_cell.angle_beta   90.00
_cell.angle_gamma   90.00
#
_symmetry.space_group_name_H-M   'P 1'
#
loop_
_entity.id
_entity.type
_entity.pdbx_description
1 polymer ?
#
loop_
_entity_poly.entity_id
_entity_poly.type
_entity_poly.pdbx_seq_one_letter_code
_entity_poly.pdbx_strand_id
1 'polypeptide(L)'
;MGIANVSSAGAVPMAEILSADDARLWLNDHRRTPLCWLLWDRPAGVPFLCGVSASDVRVLAHLEKDQVRDGRIGLTWMQPDLLDFVMAQPRGFLGVSLFPFLTLGQAKWCEHAIIGEFGTRENGGWLFNTRARRDADVAH
;
A
#
# COMPACT_ATOMS: atom_id res chain seq x y z
N MET A 1 -9.23 -7.12 -10.84
CA MET A 1 -8.61 -8.41 -10.48
C MET A 1 -8.70 -8.52 -8.98
N GLY A 2 -9.46 -9.49 -8.47
CA GLY A 2 -9.81 -9.57 -7.05
C GLY A 2 -8.74 -10.29 -6.24
N ILE A 3 -8.48 -9.78 -5.06
CA ILE A 3 -7.51 -10.24 -4.05
C ILE A 3 -8.03 -11.52 -3.36
N ALA A 4 -8.41 -12.51 -4.17
CA ALA A 4 -9.19 -13.69 -3.75
C ALA A 4 -8.46 -14.58 -2.74
N ASN A 5 -7.13 -14.44 -2.61
CA ASN A 5 -6.30 -15.24 -1.71
C ASN A 5 -6.28 -14.72 -0.26
N VAL A 6 -6.72 -13.48 -0.02
CA VAL A 6 -6.72 -12.85 1.32
C VAL A 6 -7.82 -13.41 2.23
N SER A 7 -8.91 -13.92 1.64
CA SER A 7 -10.05 -14.50 2.35
C SER A 7 -9.69 -15.75 3.16
N SER A 8 -8.63 -16.47 2.79
CA SER A 8 -8.18 -17.69 3.48
C SER A 8 -7.56 -17.43 4.86
N ALA A 9 -7.20 -16.17 5.17
CA ALA A 9 -6.60 -15.76 6.44
C ALA A 9 -7.62 -15.27 7.49
N GLY A 10 -8.94 -15.33 7.19
CA GLY A 10 -10.01 -14.88 8.08
C GLY A 10 -10.24 -13.36 8.06
N ALA A 11 -9.70 -12.64 7.08
CA ALA A 11 -10.03 -11.24 6.84
C ALA A 11 -11.45 -11.12 6.26
N VAL A 12 -12.20 -10.13 6.74
CA VAL A 12 -13.29 -9.53 5.96
C VAL A 12 -12.61 -8.51 5.04
N PRO A 13 -12.49 -8.77 3.73
CA PRO A 13 -11.83 -7.81 2.84
C PRO A 13 -12.65 -6.52 2.80
N MET A 14 -12.02 -5.38 3.09
CA MET A 14 -12.49 -4.12 2.50
C MET A 14 -12.10 -4.18 1.03
N ALA A 15 -13.03 -4.65 0.19
CA ALA A 15 -12.81 -4.91 -1.22
C ALA A 15 -12.69 -3.63 -2.09
N GLU A 16 -12.47 -2.46 -1.50
CA GLU A 16 -12.42 -1.18 -2.21
C GLU A 16 -11.08 -0.47 -2.01
N ILE A 17 -10.55 0.09 -3.10
CA ILE A 17 -9.40 1.01 -3.05
C ILE A 17 -9.94 2.35 -2.55
N LEU A 18 -9.72 2.63 -1.27
CA LEU A 18 -10.14 3.87 -0.62
C LEU A 18 -9.26 5.03 -1.08
N SER A 19 -9.83 6.24 -1.08
CA SER A 19 -9.01 7.45 -1.11
C SER A 19 -8.21 7.60 0.20
N ALA A 20 -7.18 8.44 0.20
CA ALA A 20 -6.43 8.73 1.42
C ALA A 20 -7.33 9.31 2.53
N ASP A 21 -8.32 10.13 2.18
CA ASP A 21 -9.24 10.74 3.16
C ASP A 21 -10.21 9.71 3.75
N ASP A 22 -10.80 8.85 2.92
CA ASP A 22 -11.71 7.79 3.39
C ASP A 22 -10.97 6.79 4.29
N ALA A 23 -9.71 6.48 3.95
CA ALA A 23 -8.88 5.62 4.77
C ALA A 23 -8.53 6.24 6.13
N ARG A 24 -8.31 7.56 6.21
CA ARG A 24 -8.12 8.26 7.50
C ARG A 24 -9.36 8.16 8.37
N LEU A 25 -10.54 8.35 7.78
CA LEU A 25 -11.81 8.20 8.49
C LEU A 25 -11.96 6.79 9.05
N TRP A 26 -11.72 5.77 8.22
CA TRP A 26 -11.81 4.37 8.65
C TRP A 26 -10.81 4.03 9.77
N LEU A 27 -9.56 4.48 9.66
CA LEU A 27 -8.51 4.23 10.65
C LEU A 27 -8.84 4.86 12.00
N ASN A 28 -9.56 5.99 12.05
CA ASN A 28 -9.98 6.59 13.31
C ASN A 28 -10.83 5.66 14.16
N ASP A 29 -11.63 4.81 13.53
CA ASP A 29 -12.50 3.84 14.22
C ASP A 29 -11.76 2.53 14.55
N HIS A 30 -10.54 2.33 14.03
CA HIS A 30 -9.81 1.05 14.07
C HIS A 30 -8.34 1.17 14.51
N ARG A 31 -8.01 2.19 15.31
CA ARG A 31 -6.62 2.62 15.63
C ARG A 31 -5.67 1.55 16.19
N ARG A 32 -6.21 0.49 16.80
CA ARG A 32 -5.44 -0.57 17.48
C ARG A 32 -5.57 -1.94 16.82
N THR A 33 -6.08 -1.98 15.60
CA THR A 33 -6.25 -3.23 14.85
C THR A 33 -4.96 -3.56 14.10
N PRO A 34 -4.44 -4.79 14.22
CA PRO A 34 -3.41 -5.30 13.30
C PRO A 34 -3.89 -5.22 11.85
N LEU A 35 -3.08 -4.63 10.98
CA LEU A 35 -3.48 -4.32 9.60
C LEU A 35 -2.40 -4.78 8.63
N CYS A 36 -2.82 -5.42 7.55
CA CYS A 36 -2.07 -5.39 6.30
C CYS A 36 -2.66 -4.27 5.42
N TRP A 37 -1.81 -3.56 4.69
CA TRP A 37 -2.22 -2.45 3.84
C TRP A 37 -1.48 -2.49 2.50
N LEU A 38 -2.12 -1.96 1.47
CA LEU A 38 -1.62 -1.90 0.09
C LEU A 38 -1.93 -0.52 -0.49
N LEU A 39 -0.90 0.20 -0.94
CA LEU A 39 -1.02 1.49 -1.61
C LEU A 39 -1.05 1.32 -3.12
N TRP A 40 -1.88 2.14 -3.74
CA TRP A 40 -2.19 2.11 -5.16
C TRP A 40 -1.97 3.49 -5.78
N ASP A 41 -1.45 3.49 -7.00
CA ASP A 41 -1.67 4.57 -7.95
C ASP A 41 -3.06 4.37 -8.54
N ARG A 42 -4.04 5.17 -8.09
CA ARG A 42 -5.45 5.02 -8.53
C ARG A 42 -5.61 5.30 -10.02
N PRO A 43 -5.04 6.38 -10.60
CA PRO A 43 -5.07 6.59 -12.05
C PRO A 43 -4.56 5.40 -12.86
N ALA A 44 -3.43 4.81 -12.47
CA ALA A 44 -2.83 3.70 -13.21
C ALA A 44 -3.39 2.32 -12.80
N GLY A 45 -4.14 2.23 -11.70
CA GLY A 45 -4.70 0.98 -11.19
C GLY A 45 -3.64 -0.02 -10.73
N VAL A 46 -2.45 0.46 -10.32
CA VAL A 46 -1.31 -0.38 -9.96
C VAL A 46 -0.93 -0.24 -8.48
N PRO A 47 -0.66 -1.35 -7.78
CA PRO A 47 -0.09 -1.28 -6.45
C PRO A 47 1.40 -0.98 -6.52
N PHE A 48 1.93 -0.23 -5.55
CA PHE A 48 3.35 0.14 -5.51
C PHE A 48 4.01 -0.03 -4.15
N LEU A 49 3.24 -0.17 -3.07
CA LEU A 49 3.79 -0.34 -1.72
C LEU A 49 2.81 -1.10 -0.84
N CYS A 50 3.29 -2.10 -0.11
CA CYS A 50 2.50 -2.74 0.94
C CYS A 50 3.24 -2.76 2.27
N GLY A 51 2.50 -3.09 3.32
CA GLY A 51 3.12 -3.36 4.60
C GLY A 51 2.16 -3.88 5.63
N VAL A 52 2.71 -4.06 6.84
CA VAL A 52 1.98 -4.45 8.03
C VAL A 52 2.20 -3.43 9.12
N SER A 53 1.14 -3.16 9.89
CA SER A 53 1.24 -2.33 11.08
C SER A 53 0.44 -2.92 12.23
N ALA A 54 0.93 -2.73 13.46
CA ALA A 54 0.19 -3.04 14.68
C ALA A 54 -0.73 -1.88 15.12
N SER A 55 -0.58 -0.71 14.49
CA SER A 55 -1.39 0.49 14.74
C SER A 55 -1.58 1.33 13.48
N ASP A 56 -2.55 2.24 13.52
CA ASP A 56 -2.83 3.23 12.48
C ASP A 56 -1.65 4.17 12.17
N VAL A 57 -0.80 4.49 13.15
CA VAL A 57 0.27 5.51 13.04
C VAL A 57 1.11 5.39 11.78
N ARG A 58 1.58 4.17 11.44
CA ARG A 58 2.40 3.99 10.23
C ARG A 58 1.59 4.19 8.96
N VAL A 59 0.36 3.71 8.93
CA VAL A 59 -0.52 3.84 7.77
C VAL A 59 -0.85 5.31 7.53
N LEU A 60 -1.21 6.05 8.58
CA LEU A 60 -1.47 7.49 8.53
C LEU A 60 -0.27 8.27 7.98
N ALA A 61 0.96 7.92 8.39
CA ALA A 61 2.16 8.51 7.81
C ALA A 61 2.26 8.21 6.30
N HIS A 62 1.92 7.01 5.84
CA HIS A 62 1.88 6.73 4.40
C HIS A 62 0.81 7.51 3.64
N LEU A 63 -0.34 7.82 4.25
CA LEU A 63 -1.42 8.59 3.61
C LEU A 63 -1.05 10.05 3.36
N GLU A 64 -0.04 10.59 4.05
CA GLU A 64 0.50 11.93 3.76
C GLU A 64 1.13 12.02 2.36
N LYS A 65 1.49 10.88 1.72
CA LYS A 65 1.99 10.85 0.33
C LYS A 65 1.06 11.50 -0.69
N ASP A 66 -0.25 11.55 -0.39
CA ASP A 66 -1.23 12.16 -1.28
C ASP A 66 -1.17 13.71 -1.28
N GLN A 67 -0.49 14.30 -0.30
CA GLN A 67 -0.41 15.76 -0.07
C GLN A 67 1.02 16.32 -0.17
N VAL A 68 2.04 15.45 -0.16
CA VAL A 68 3.44 15.88 -0.04
C VAL A 68 3.95 16.52 -1.33
N ARG A 69 4.51 17.73 -1.19
CA ARG A 69 5.24 18.45 -2.24
C ARG A 69 6.70 18.76 -1.91
N ASP A 70 7.15 18.46 -0.68
CA ASP A 70 8.48 18.88 -0.17
C ASP A 70 9.29 17.73 0.48
N GLY A 71 8.98 16.47 0.16
CA GLY A 71 9.87 15.33 0.37
C GLY A 71 10.00 14.72 1.78
N ARG A 72 9.37 15.29 2.83
CA ARG A 72 9.28 14.65 4.16
C ARG A 72 7.87 14.15 4.47
N ILE A 73 7.77 12.86 4.81
CA ILE A 73 6.52 12.19 5.14
C ILE A 73 6.60 11.64 6.57
N GLY A 74 6.21 12.48 7.54
CA GLY A 74 6.18 12.11 8.95
C GLY A 74 7.49 11.45 9.45
N LEU A 75 7.37 10.22 9.98
CA LEU A 75 8.47 9.43 10.54
C LEU A 75 9.11 8.45 9.52
N THR A 76 8.66 8.45 8.26
CA THR A 76 9.05 7.43 7.28
C THR A 76 10.06 8.01 6.28
N TRP A 77 11.29 7.50 6.33
CA TRP A 77 12.26 7.75 5.26
C TRP A 77 11.82 6.95 4.03
N MET A 78 11.61 7.64 2.92
CA MET A 78 11.38 7.00 1.63
C MET A 78 12.71 6.76 0.93
N GLN A 79 12.78 5.66 0.21
CA GLN A 79 13.85 5.49 -0.77
C GLN A 79 13.72 6.53 -1.88
N PRO A 80 14.84 6.95 -2.49
CA PRO A 80 14.83 7.96 -3.55
C PRO A 80 13.81 7.65 -4.66
N ASP A 81 13.81 6.43 -5.20
CA ASP A 81 12.91 6.05 -6.30
C ASP A 81 11.42 6.15 -5.92
N LEU A 82 11.07 5.81 -4.68
CA LEU A 82 9.71 5.96 -4.17
C LEU A 82 9.34 7.42 -3.96
N LEU A 83 10.29 8.25 -3.52
CA LEU A 83 10.09 9.69 -3.39
C LEU A 83 9.86 10.32 -4.77
N ASP A 84 10.72 10.03 -5.74
CA ASP A 84 10.61 10.54 -7.11
C ASP A 84 9.28 10.15 -7.75
N PHE A 85 8.87 8.88 -7.58
CA PHE A 85 7.56 8.42 -8.01
C PHE A 85 6.42 9.22 -7.39
N VAL A 86 6.38 9.36 -6.05
CA VAL A 86 5.30 10.09 -5.35
C VAL A 86 5.26 11.56 -5.77
N MET A 87 6.42 12.19 -5.94
CA MET A 87 6.54 13.60 -6.33
C MET A 87 6.08 13.88 -7.77
N ALA A 88 6.13 12.88 -8.65
CA ALA A 88 5.67 13.00 -10.04
C ALA A 88 4.13 12.90 -10.19
N GLN A 89 3.43 12.48 -9.13
CA GLN A 89 2.01 12.18 -9.20
C GLN A 89 1.14 13.42 -8.88
N PRO A 90 -0.06 13.53 -9.48
CA PRO A 90 -1.01 14.58 -9.13
C PRO A 90 -1.57 14.34 -7.72
N ARG A 91 -2.07 15.41 -7.07
CA ARG A 91 -2.80 15.29 -5.81
C ARG A 91 -4.02 14.38 -5.96
N GLY A 92 -4.28 13.51 -5.00
CA GLY A 92 -5.41 12.57 -5.03
C GLY A 92 -5.14 11.26 -5.76
N PHE A 93 -3.90 11.03 -6.23
CA PHE A 93 -3.52 9.78 -6.90
C PHE A 93 -3.55 8.58 -5.94
N LEU A 94 -3.35 8.81 -4.64
CA LEU A 94 -3.12 7.72 -3.69
C LEU A 94 -4.41 6.97 -3.39
N GLY A 95 -4.34 5.66 -3.58
CA GLY A 95 -5.34 4.71 -3.13
C GLY A 95 -4.77 3.80 -2.05
N VAL A 96 -5.64 3.27 -1.21
CA VAL A 96 -5.24 2.29 -0.19
C VAL A 96 -6.30 1.21 -0.01
N SER A 97 -5.85 -0.03 0.10
CA SER A 97 -6.65 -1.14 0.60
C SER A 97 -6.18 -1.48 2.01
N LEU A 98 -7.14 -1.68 2.92
CA LEU A 98 -6.90 -1.99 4.33
C LEU A 98 -7.49 -3.36 4.65
N PHE A 99 -6.67 -4.23 5.24
CA PHE A 99 -7.05 -5.60 5.62
C PHE A 99 -6.86 -5.74 7.13
N PRO A 100 -7.92 -5.56 7.94
CA PRO A 100 -7.85 -5.77 9.38
C PRO A 100 -7.77 -7.26 9.72
N PHE A 101 -6.97 -7.57 10.75
CA PHE A 101 -6.81 -8.91 11.28
C PHE A 101 -6.86 -8.91 12.81
N LEU A 102 -7.18 -10.07 13.39
CA LEU A 102 -7.16 -10.26 14.84
C LEU A 102 -5.74 -10.27 15.39
N THR A 103 -4.77 -10.72 14.58
CA THR A 103 -3.37 -10.86 15.00
C THR A 103 -2.40 -10.28 13.98
N LEU A 104 -1.25 -9.84 14.47
CA LEU A 104 -0.15 -9.39 13.61
C LEU A 104 0.40 -10.53 12.73
N GLY A 105 0.29 -11.79 13.20
CA GLY A 105 0.65 -12.96 12.43
C GLY A 105 -0.15 -13.07 11.14
N GLN A 106 -1.48 -13.00 11.22
CA GLN A 106 -2.36 -13.03 10.04
C GLN A 106 -2.08 -11.86 9.08
N ALA A 107 -1.83 -10.67 9.61
CA ALA A 107 -1.47 -9.51 8.78
C ALA A 107 -0.17 -9.73 7.99
N LYS A 108 0.85 -10.38 8.58
CA LYS A 108 2.08 -10.75 7.87
C LYS A 108 1.86 -11.81 6.78
N TRP A 109 0.96 -12.77 7.02
CA TRP A 109 0.59 -13.74 5.99
C TRP A 109 -0.08 -13.06 4.79
N CYS A 110 -0.94 -12.07 5.04
CA CYS A 110 -1.53 -11.25 3.99
C CYS A 110 -0.48 -10.46 3.20
N GLU A 111 0.49 -9.84 3.88
CA GLU A 111 1.59 -9.12 3.23
C GLU A 111 2.41 -10.06 2.33
N HIS A 112 2.74 -11.26 2.80
CA HIS A 112 3.43 -12.26 1.98
C HIS A 112 2.61 -12.69 0.76
N ALA A 113 1.29 -12.84 0.88
CA ALA A 113 0.41 -13.16 -0.24
C ALA A 113 0.38 -12.03 -1.29
N ILE A 114 0.27 -10.77 -0.84
CA ILE A 114 0.33 -9.58 -1.69
C ILE A 114 1.66 -9.49 -2.42
N ILE A 115 2.79 -9.69 -1.73
CA ILE A 115 4.12 -9.73 -2.34
C ILE A 115 4.16 -10.85 -3.40
N GLY A 116 3.72 -12.06 -3.06
CA GLY A 116 3.67 -13.18 -4.02
C GLY A 116 2.83 -12.90 -5.27
N GLU A 117 1.77 -12.10 -5.16
CA GLU A 117 0.87 -11.75 -6.26
C GLU A 117 1.39 -10.57 -7.12
N PHE A 118 1.96 -9.54 -6.49
CA PHE A 118 2.26 -8.27 -7.15
C PHE A 118 3.75 -8.02 -7.42
N GLY A 119 4.68 -8.79 -6.84
CA GLY A 119 6.10 -8.75 -7.23
C GLY A 119 7.12 -8.99 -6.11
N THR A 120 8.41 -8.92 -6.45
CA THR A 120 9.50 -9.10 -5.49
C THR A 120 9.79 -7.81 -4.70
N ARG A 121 10.15 -7.96 -3.44
CA ARG A 121 10.62 -6.85 -2.59
C ARG A 121 12.13 -6.72 -2.71
N GLU A 122 12.61 -5.87 -3.59
CA GLU A 122 14.02 -5.43 -3.54
C GLU A 122 14.11 -4.17 -2.69
N ASN A 123 15.13 -4.09 -1.82
CA ASN A 123 15.51 -2.96 -0.98
C ASN A 123 14.34 -2.19 -0.32
N GLY A 124 14.14 -2.31 1.00
CA GLY A 124 13.42 -1.27 1.77
C GLY A 124 11.88 -1.22 1.69
N GLY A 125 11.21 -2.01 0.84
CA GLY A 125 9.74 -2.16 0.90
C GLY A 125 8.98 -1.91 -0.39
N TRP A 126 9.63 -1.53 -1.48
CA TRP A 126 8.95 -1.33 -2.76
C TRP A 126 8.37 -2.65 -3.29
N LEU A 127 7.11 -2.63 -3.74
CA LEU A 127 6.57 -3.73 -4.54
C LEU A 127 7.01 -3.48 -5.99
N PHE A 128 8.05 -4.20 -6.44
CA PHE A 128 8.45 -4.11 -7.84
C PHE A 128 7.35 -4.70 -8.72
N ASN A 129 6.62 -3.82 -9.39
CA ASN A 129 5.59 -4.18 -10.35
C ASN A 129 6.24 -4.82 -11.59
N THR A 130 6.38 -6.15 -11.59
CA THR A 130 7.00 -6.93 -12.67
C THR A 130 6.26 -6.80 -14.02
N ARG A 131 5.07 -6.18 -14.07
CA ARG A 131 4.37 -5.85 -15.32
C ARG A 131 4.94 -4.62 -16.04
N ALA A 132 5.27 -3.54 -15.31
CA ALA A 132 5.77 -2.30 -15.94
C ALA A 132 7.12 -2.51 -16.66
N ARG A 133 7.93 -3.44 -16.17
CA ARG A 133 9.21 -3.82 -16.81
C ARG A 133 9.01 -4.61 -18.10
N ARG A 134 7.95 -5.43 -18.18
CA ARG A 134 7.65 -6.22 -19.38
C ARG A 134 7.21 -5.33 -20.55
N ASP A 135 6.50 -4.24 -20.26
CA ASP A 135 6.09 -3.28 -21.30
C ASP A 135 7.24 -2.34 -21.70
N ALA A 136 8.18 -2.05 -20.78
CA ALA A 136 9.40 -1.30 -21.09
C ALA A 136 10.42 -2.13 -21.91
N ASP A 137 10.54 -3.43 -21.63
CA ASP A 137 11.46 -4.33 -22.36
C ASP A 137 10.91 -4.80 -23.72
N VAL A 138 9.60 -4.66 -23.99
CA VAL A 138 8.99 -4.97 -25.30
C VAL A 138 9.01 -3.75 -26.25
N ALA A 139 9.32 -2.56 -25.73
CA ALA A 139 9.45 -1.33 -26.51
C ALA A 139 10.88 -1.07 -27.04
N HIS A 140 11.81 -1.99 -26.84
CA HIS A 140 13.20 -1.92 -27.33
C HIS A 140 13.56 -3.07 -28.27
#